data_AF-A0A1I4CDR1-F1
#
_entry.id   AF-A0A1I4CDR1-F1
#
_cell.length_a   1.000
_cell.length_b   1.000
_cell.length_c   1.000
_cell.angle_alpha   90.00
_cell.angle_beta   90.00
_cell.angle_gamma   90.00
#
_symmetry.space_group_name_H-M   'P 1'
#
loop_
_entity.id
_entity.type
_entity.pdbx_description
1 polymer ?
#
loop_
_entity_poly.entity_id
_entity_poly.type
_entity_poly.pdbx_seq_one_letter_code
_entity_poly.pdbx_strand_id
1 'polypeptide(L)'
;MTAFAVAVGMLFVDPNISVEIWHRDMEGRFTQARGILRRPDEITEFGTARLMSETTRIDVLAGDIPDPRPQEQILIGEETFLIQGEPRRDRERLIWTLDLAPA
;
A
#
# COMPACT_ATOMS: atom_id res chain seq x y z
N MET A 1 -0.71 -12.86 -19.62
CA MET A 1 -0.37 -11.47 -19.23
C MET A 1 -1.04 -10.52 -20.22
N THR A 2 -1.80 -9.53 -19.74
CA THR A 2 -2.46 -8.53 -20.61
C THR A 2 -1.58 -7.30 -20.78
N ALA A 3 -1.74 -6.56 -21.88
CA ALA A 3 -1.02 -5.29 -22.09
C ALA A 3 -1.28 -4.27 -20.97
N PHE A 4 -2.50 -4.26 -20.43
CA PHE A 4 -2.88 -3.42 -19.29
C PHE A 4 -2.07 -3.77 -18.03
N ALA A 5 -1.93 -5.06 -17.69
CA ALA A 5 -1.15 -5.48 -16.53
C ALA A 5 0.33 -5.08 -16.64
N VAL A 6 0.89 -5.16 -17.85
CA VAL A 6 2.26 -4.68 -18.12
C VAL A 6 2.36 -3.17 -17.90
N ALA A 7 1.44 -2.39 -18.47
CA ALA A 7 1.43 -0.94 -18.33
C ALA A 7 1.28 -0.48 -16.87
N VAL A 8 0.40 -1.14 -16.10
CA VAL A 8 0.26 -0.89 -14.66
C VAL A 8 1.55 -1.22 -13.92
N GLY A 9 2.16 -2.39 -14.19
CA GLY A 9 3.44 -2.78 -13.60
C GLY A 9 4.55 -1.76 -13.84
N MET A 10 4.59 -1.14 -15.02
CA MET A 10 5.58 -0.10 -15.34
C MET A 10 5.47 1.13 -14.44
N LEU A 11 4.27 1.48 -13.95
CA LEU A 11 4.10 2.61 -13.02
C LEU A 11 4.81 2.35 -11.69
N PHE A 12 4.80 1.11 -11.20
CA PHE A 12 5.45 0.74 -9.95
C PHE A 12 6.97 0.65 -10.07
N VAL A 13 7.50 0.50 -11.29
CA VAL A 13 8.95 0.51 -11.55
C VAL A 13 9.49 1.94 -11.63
N ASP A 14 8.66 2.94 -11.93
CA ASP A 14 9.09 4.33 -12.05
C ASP A 14 9.49 4.91 -10.67
N PRO A 15 10.76 5.29 -10.47
CA PRO A 15 11.27 5.77 -9.19
C PRO A 15 10.76 7.16 -8.80
N ASN A 16 10.11 7.91 -9.70
CA ASN A 16 9.57 9.24 -9.41
C ASN A 16 8.21 9.18 -8.69
N ILE A 17 7.48 8.07 -8.82
CA ILE A 17 6.12 7.92 -8.28
C ILE A 17 6.00 6.75 -7.30
N SER A 18 6.95 5.84 -7.29
CA SER A 18 6.97 4.68 -6.39
C SER A 18 8.11 4.75 -5.38
N VAL A 19 7.89 4.17 -4.21
CA VAL A 19 8.89 3.96 -3.18
C VAL A 19 9.19 2.47 -3.03
N GLU A 20 10.41 2.15 -2.63
CA GLU A 20 10.76 0.79 -2.24
C GLU A 20 10.14 0.46 -0.89
N ILE A 21 9.60 -0.76 -0.78
CA ILE A 21 9.03 -1.27 0.46
C ILE A 21 9.50 -2.70 0.73
N TRP A 22 9.44 -3.08 2.00
CA TRP A 22 9.55 -4.47 2.43
C TRP A 22 8.25 -4.90 3.10
N HIS A 23 7.61 -5.94 2.57
CA HIS A 23 6.47 -6.59 3.22
C HIS A 23 6.97 -7.73 4.08
N ARG A 24 6.50 -7.79 5.32
CA ARG A 24 6.72 -8.92 6.23
C ARG A 24 5.39 -9.57 6.54
N ASP A 25 5.25 -10.81 6.07
CA ASP A 25 4.05 -11.60 6.32
C ASP A 25 3.98 -12.12 7.77
N MET A 26 2.86 -12.75 8.13
CA MET A 26 2.66 -13.35 9.46
C MET A 26 3.67 -14.43 9.83
N GLU A 27 4.31 -15.06 8.84
CA GLU A 27 5.34 -16.08 9.04
C GLU A 27 6.73 -15.45 9.20
N GLY A 28 6.82 -14.13 9.09
CA GLY A 28 8.05 -13.35 9.23
C GLY A 28 8.92 -13.33 7.98
N ARG A 29 8.42 -13.79 6.84
CA ARG A 29 9.14 -13.74 5.57
C ARG A 29 9.05 -12.34 4.98
N PHE A 30 10.19 -11.87 4.49
CA PHE A 30 10.34 -10.57 3.86
C PHE A 30 10.26 -10.69 2.33
N THR A 31 9.43 -9.84 1.72
CA THR A 31 9.30 -9.68 0.27
C THR A 31 9.58 -8.22 -0.08
N GLN A 32 10.60 -7.98 -0.90
CA GLN A 32 10.89 -6.66 -1.44
C GLN A 32 9.90 -6.35 -2.56
N ALA A 33 9.31 -5.16 -2.52
CA ALA A 33 8.37 -4.70 -3.53
C ALA A 33 8.49 -3.19 -3.73
N ARG A 34 7.65 -2.64 -4.62
CA ARG A 34 7.47 -1.20 -4.74
C ARG A 34 6.00 -0.84 -4.50
N GLY A 35 5.79 0.31 -3.88
CA GLY A 35 4.45 0.84 -3.64
C GLY A 35 4.34 2.30 -4.02
N ILE A 36 3.12 2.74 -4.32
CA ILE A 36 2.82 4.14 -4.62
C ILE A 36 2.09 4.71 -3.39
N LEU A 37 2.73 5.67 -2.72
CA LEU A 37 2.13 6.36 -1.58
C LEU A 37 1.00 7.24 -2.07
N ARG A 38 -0.20 7.03 -1.52
CA ARG A 38 -1.32 7.94 -1.70
C ARG A 38 -1.25 8.98 -0.61
N ARG A 39 -0.91 10.22 -1.00
CA ARG A 39 -1.06 11.35 -0.09
C ARG A 39 -2.51 11.41 0.38
N PRO A 40 -2.77 11.76 1.65
CA PRO A 40 -4.13 12.02 2.10
C PRO A 40 -4.63 13.26 1.38
N ASP A 41 -5.27 13.06 0.23
CA ASP A 41 -5.86 14.13 -0.58
C ASP A 41 -7.22 14.59 -0.04
N GLU A 42 -7.71 13.99 1.06
CA GLU A 42 -9.05 14.28 1.60
C GLU A 42 -9.01 14.72 3.07
N ILE A 43 -9.23 16.02 3.29
CA ILE A 43 -9.77 16.53 4.55
C ILE A 43 -11.27 16.21 4.51
N THR A 44 -11.70 15.17 5.22
CA THR A 44 -13.14 14.92 5.40
C THR A 44 -13.67 15.89 6.45
N GLU A 45 -14.54 16.83 6.05
CA GLU A 45 -15.23 17.72 6.98
C GLU A 45 -16.35 16.96 7.70
N PHE A 46 -16.26 16.85 9.03
CA PHE A 46 -17.37 16.37 9.87
C PHE A 46 -17.78 17.45 10.87
N GLY A 47 -18.71 18.32 10.47
CA GLY A 47 -19.13 19.47 11.29
C GLY A 47 -18.00 20.49 11.48
N THR A 48 -17.75 20.94 12.71
CA THR A 48 -16.66 21.87 13.08
C THR A 48 -15.38 21.17 13.56
N ALA A 49 -15.36 19.84 13.64
CA ALA A 49 -14.21 19.09 14.12
C ALA A 49 -13.31 18.66 12.95
N ARG A 50 -12.01 18.99 13.04
CA ARG A 50 -10.99 18.45 12.12
C ARG A 50 -10.53 17.11 12.68
N LEU A 51 -11.01 16.01 12.10
CA LEU A 51 -10.48 14.67 12.35
C LEU A 51 -9.45 14.37 11.26
N MET A 52 -8.17 14.59 11.57
CA MET A 52 -7.07 14.11 10.73
C MET A 52 -6.72 12.70 11.21
N SER A 53 -7.23 11.67 10.54
CA SER A 53 -6.63 10.34 10.66
C SER A 53 -5.39 10.34 9.77
N GLU A 54 -4.22 10.28 10.39
CA GLU A 54 -2.93 10.04 9.72
C GLU A 54 -2.84 8.59 9.23
N THR A 55 -3.81 8.13 8.44
CA THR A 55 -3.77 6.81 7.82
C THR A 55 -2.93 6.93 6.54
N THR A 56 -1.70 6.43 6.60
CA THR A 56 -0.84 6.30 5.42
C THR A 56 -1.48 5.27 4.49
N ARG A 57 -1.81 5.66 3.26
CA ARG A 57 -2.34 4.72 2.27
C ARG A 57 -1.28 4.42 1.22
N ILE A 58 -1.12 3.15 0.90
CA ILE A 58 -0.19 2.72 -0.16
C ILE A 58 -0.89 1.75 -1.11
N ASP A 59 -0.63 1.92 -2.39
CA ASP A 59 -0.99 0.93 -3.40
C ASP A 59 0.23 0.05 -3.70
N VAL A 60 0.03 -1.25 -3.84
CA VAL A 60 1.08 -2.25 -4.14
C VAL A 60 0.60 -3.22 -5.21
N LEU A 61 1.52 -3.82 -5.97
CA LEU A 61 1.16 -4.82 -6.96
C LEU A 61 0.77 -6.15 -6.32
N ALA A 62 -0.36 -6.69 -6.74
CA ALA A 62 -0.81 -8.03 -6.33
C ALA A 62 0.11 -9.15 -6.85
N GLY A 63 0.98 -8.86 -7.83
CA GLY A 63 2.01 -9.79 -8.30
C GLY A 63 3.16 -9.96 -7.30
N ASP A 64 3.50 -8.88 -6.58
CA ASP A 64 4.60 -8.88 -5.61
C ASP A 64 4.11 -9.36 -4.25
N ILE A 65 2.92 -8.92 -3.84
CA ILE A 65 2.29 -9.27 -2.56
C ILE A 65 0.92 -9.90 -2.86
N PRO A 66 0.81 -11.23 -2.96
CA PRO A 66 -0.38 -11.90 -3.48
C PRO A 66 -1.59 -11.88 -2.55
N ASP A 67 -1.35 -11.98 -1.24
CA ASP A 67 -2.39 -12.09 -0.21
C ASP A 67 -2.00 -11.32 1.06
N PRO A 68 -1.94 -9.97 0.99
CA PRO A 68 -1.67 -9.16 2.18
C PRO A 68 -2.79 -9.33 3.20
N ARG A 69 -2.45 -9.37 4.49
CA ARG A 69 -3.42 -9.53 5.58
C ARG A 69 -3.32 -8.42 6.63
N PRO A 70 -4.42 -8.11 7.34
CA PRO A 70 -4.36 -7.19 8.47
C PRO A 70 -3.30 -7.62 9.49
N GLN A 71 -2.65 -6.66 10.16
CA GLN A 71 -1.57 -6.82 11.14
C GLN A 71 -0.21 -7.29 10.58
N GLU A 72 -0.10 -7.55 9.27
CA GLU A 72 1.22 -7.73 8.63
C GLU A 72 1.96 -6.39 8.54
N GLN A 73 3.28 -6.42 8.32
CA GLN A 73 4.11 -5.20 8.35
C GLN A 73 4.51 -4.75 6.94
N ILE A 74 4.52 -3.44 6.75
CA ILE A 74 5.11 -2.76 5.59
C ILE A 74 6.19 -1.83 6.12
N LEU A 75 7.43 -2.04 5.69
CA LEU A 75 8.56 -1.18 6.02
C LEU A 75 8.84 -0.26 4.84
N ILE A 76 8.98 1.03 5.11
CA ILE A 76 9.26 2.08 4.12
C ILE A 76 10.44 2.89 4.66
N GLY A 77 11.60 2.74 4.03
CA GLY A 77 12.85 3.29 4.59
C GLY A 77 13.15 2.69 5.97
N GLU A 78 13.22 3.54 7.00
CA GLU A 78 13.47 3.14 8.40
C GLU A 78 12.17 2.99 9.22
N GLU A 79 11.02 3.33 8.64
CA GLU A 79 9.73 3.30 9.33
C GLU A 79 9.02 1.95 9.12
N THR A 80 8.37 1.47 10.17
CA THR A 80 7.56 0.24 10.13
C THR A 80 6.09 0.58 10.35
N PHE A 81 5.25 0.08 9.46
CA PHE A 81 3.80 0.23 9.51
C PHE A 81 3.11 -1.12 9.62
N LEU A 82 1.94 -1.13 10.24
CA LEU A 82 1.02 -2.26 10.24
C LEU A 82 -0.10 -2.04 9.23
N ILE A 83 -0.47 -3.09 8.51
CA ILE A 83 -1.67 -3.10 7.68
C ILE A 83 -2.89 -3.04 8.60
N GLN A 84 -3.67 -1.97 8.50
CA GLN A 84 -4.91 -1.76 9.23
C GLN A 84 -6.13 -2.06 8.36
N GLY A 85 -7.06 -2.81 8.93
CA GLY A 85 -8.26 -3.24 8.22
C GLY A 85 -7.98 -4.19 7.07
N GLU A 86 -9.03 -4.53 6.33
CA GLU A 86 -8.96 -5.46 5.21
C GLU A 86 -8.33 -4.80 3.98
N PRO A 87 -7.26 -5.37 3.39
CA PRO A 87 -6.72 -4.93 2.11
C PRO A 87 -7.78 -4.91 1.01
N ARG A 88 -7.81 -3.81 0.25
CA ARG A 88 -8.81 -3.64 -0.83
C ARG A 88 -8.16 -3.94 -2.17
N ARG A 89 -8.70 -4.93 -2.88
CA ARG A 89 -8.26 -5.23 -4.24
C ARG A 89 -9.01 -4.38 -5.25
N ASP A 90 -8.30 -3.89 -6.26
CA ASP A 90 -8.92 -3.21 -7.37
C ASP A 90 -9.76 -4.17 -8.24
N ARG A 91 -10.55 -3.60 -9.16
CA ARG A 91 -11.46 -4.37 -10.01
C ARG A 91 -10.71 -5.34 -10.93
N GLU A 92 -9.55 -4.94 -11.44
CA GLU A 92 -8.74 -5.75 -12.35
C GLU A 92 -7.83 -6.74 -11.61
N ARG A 93 -7.86 -6.72 -10.26
CA ARG A 93 -7.12 -7.62 -9.36
C ARG A 93 -5.59 -7.50 -9.48
N LEU A 94 -5.10 -6.37 -9.96
CA LEU A 94 -3.69 -6.08 -10.16
C LEU A 94 -3.07 -5.29 -9.01
N ILE A 95 -3.88 -4.54 -8.27
CA ILE A 95 -3.41 -3.61 -7.24
C ILE A 95 -4.14 -3.91 -5.93
N TRP A 96 -3.37 -3.96 -4.85
CA TRP A 96 -3.86 -3.88 -3.49
C TRP A 96 -3.72 -2.45 -2.97
N THR A 97 -4.77 -1.97 -2.32
CA THR A 97 -4.73 -0.77 -1.51
C THR A 97 -4.67 -1.17 -0.04
N LEU A 98 -3.62 -0.71 0.63
CA LEU A 98 -3.38 -0.94 2.04
C LEU A 98 -3.56 0.38 2.79
N ASP A 99 -4.37 0.32 3.83
CA ASP A 99 -4.44 1.37 4.84
C ASP A 99 -3.43 1.00 5.94
N LEU A 100 -2.51 1.90 6.26
CA LEU A 100 -1.37 1.65 7.14
C LEU A 100 -1.44 2.56 8.38
N ALA A 101 -0.95 2.05 9.51
CA ALA A 101 -0.67 2.84 10.70
C ALA A 101 0.73 2.56 11.24
N PRO A 102 1.36 3.53 11.91
CA PRO A 102 2.63 3.31 12.60
C PRO A 102 2.54 2.11 13.57
N ALA A 103 3.57 1.28 13.57
CA ALA A 103 3.68 0.10 14.45
C ALA A 103 4.00 0.46 15.90
#